data_AF-A0AAE1QJA0-F1
#
_entry.id   AF-A0AAE1QJA0-F1
#
_cell.length_a   1.000
_cell.length_b   1.000
_cell.length_c   1.000
_cell.angle_alpha   90.00
_cell.angle_beta   90.00
_cell.angle_gamma   90.00
#
_symmetry.space_group_name_H-M   'P 1'
#
loop_
_entity.id
_entity.type
_entity.pdbx_description
1 polymer ?
#
loop_
_entity_poly.entity_id
_entity_poly.type
_entity_poly.pdbx_seq_one_letter_code
_entity_poly.pdbx_strand_id
1 'polypeptide(L)'
;MEGKSPNVGIQVNNNQRRGRLCYVKGTQGTTQKVKSIIHNSFTYNGTRLFNCIPQQLRDLTGVSPETFKRKLDQWLQKLPDCPPTPGYPNSNQNTLLQITREAGGLEYTGASGGRP
;
A
#
# COMPACT_ATOMS: atom_id res chain seq x y z
N MET A 1 1.62 3.79 -12.32
CA MET A 1 1.29 2.66 -13.22
C MET A 1 1.69 3.05 -14.63
N GLU A 2 2.54 2.26 -15.28
CA GLU A 2 3.23 2.63 -16.53
C GLU A 2 2.41 2.40 -17.82
N GLY A 3 1.09 2.49 -17.75
CA GLY A 3 0.23 2.34 -18.94
C GLY A 3 0.19 0.93 -19.57
N LYS A 4 0.82 -0.08 -18.95
CA LYS A 4 0.86 -1.47 -19.44
C LYS A 4 -0.48 -2.22 -19.32
N SER A 5 -1.48 -1.64 -18.67
CA SER A 5 -2.81 -2.21 -18.46
C SER A 5 -3.86 -1.10 -18.47
N PRO A 6 -5.12 -1.38 -18.89
CA PRO A 6 -6.19 -0.40 -18.88
C PRO A 6 -6.39 0.25 -17.51
N ASN A 7 -6.56 1.57 -17.48
CA ASN A 7 -6.75 2.29 -16.23
C ASN A 7 -8.18 2.09 -15.69
N VAL A 8 -8.29 1.43 -14.54
CA VAL A 8 -9.56 1.16 -13.83
C VAL A 8 -9.97 2.30 -12.87
N GLY A 9 -9.68 3.55 -13.23
CA GLY A 9 -10.01 4.74 -12.43
C GLY A 9 -9.00 5.07 -11.33
N ILE A 10 -7.77 4.54 -11.42
CA ILE A 10 -6.67 4.85 -10.50
C ILE A 10 -5.99 6.14 -10.97
N GLN A 11 -5.72 7.02 -10.01
CA GLN A 11 -4.96 8.25 -10.20
C GLN A 11 -3.62 8.15 -9.51
N VAL A 12 -2.60 8.80 -10.07
CA VAL A 12 -1.23 8.80 -9.56
C VAL A 12 -0.86 10.24 -9.23
N ASN A 13 -0.35 10.47 -8.02
CA ASN A 13 0.23 11.74 -7.59
C ASN A 13 1.71 11.50 -7.25
N ASN A 14 2.58 12.39 -7.69
CA ASN A 14 3.99 12.35 -7.32
C ASN A 14 4.29 13.46 -6.31
N ASN A 15 4.69 13.08 -5.11
CA ASN A 15 4.98 14.02 -4.03
C ASN A 15 6.48 13.99 -3.73
N GLN A 16 7.14 15.14 -3.68
CA GLN A 16 8.59 15.22 -3.45
C GLN A 16 9.05 14.53 -2.15
N ARG A 17 8.24 14.58 -1.09
CA ARG A 17 8.57 13.98 0.21
C ARG A 17 8.09 12.54 0.36
N ARG A 18 6.98 12.17 -0.29
CA ARG A 18 6.34 10.84 -0.11
C ARG A 18 6.53 9.89 -1.29
N GLY A 19 7.11 10.38 -2.38
CA GLY A 19 7.21 9.72 -3.68
C GLY A 19 5.86 9.54 -4.37
N ARG A 20 5.80 8.53 -5.23
CA ARG A 20 4.65 8.17 -6.05
C ARG A 20 3.55 7.50 -5.23
N LEU A 21 2.38 8.13 -5.16
CA LEU A 21 1.19 7.64 -4.47
C LEU A 21 0.06 7.38 -5.48
N CYS A 22 -0.74 6.37 -5.20
CA CYS A 22 -1.94 6.04 -5.96
C CYS A 22 -3.19 6.34 -5.13
N TYR A 23 -4.25 6.81 -5.78
CA TYR A 23 -5.53 7.05 -5.11
C TYR A 23 -6.69 6.85 -6.09
N VAL A 24 -7.86 6.57 -5.52
CA VAL A 24 -9.13 6.49 -6.24
C VAL A 24 -9.95 7.71 -5.85
N LYS A 25 -10.65 8.31 -6.79
CA LYS A 25 -11.60 9.39 -6.47
C LYS A 25 -12.63 8.88 -5.46
N GLY A 26 -12.88 9.68 -4.42
CA GLY A 26 -13.89 9.37 -3.42
C GLY A 26 -15.27 9.22 -4.08
N THR A 27 -16.07 8.29 -3.56
CA THR A 27 -17.45 8.12 -4.01
C THR A 27 -18.34 9.21 -3.42
N GLN A 28 -19.29 9.69 -4.21
CA GLN A 28 -20.40 10.51 -3.74
C GLN A 28 -21.55 9.66 -3.16
N GLY A 29 -21.40 8.32 -3.15
CA GLY A 29 -22.42 7.41 -2.65
C GLY A 29 -22.81 7.74 -1.21
N THR A 30 -24.06 8.14 -1.03
CA THR A 30 -24.63 8.57 0.26
C THR A 30 -24.83 7.38 1.19
N THR A 31 -25.23 6.22 0.65
CA THR A 31 -25.60 5.05 1.45
C THR A 31 -24.39 4.24 1.93
N GLN A 32 -24.46 3.79 3.20
CA GLN A 32 -23.44 2.95 3.83
C GLN A 32 -23.10 1.69 3.00
N LYS A 33 -24.11 1.05 2.40
CA LYS A 33 -23.92 -0.14 1.54
C LYS A 33 -22.97 0.12 0.37
N VAL A 34 -23.15 1.25 -0.32
CA VAL A 34 -22.31 1.63 -1.46
C VAL A 34 -20.88 1.93 -1.01
N LYS A 35 -20.73 2.61 0.15
CA LYS A 35 -19.41 2.85 0.76
C LYS A 35 -18.70 1.54 1.08
N SER A 36 -19.40 0.55 1.65
CA SER A 36 -18.82 -0.76 1.97
C SER A 36 -18.38 -1.52 0.72
N ILE A 37 -19.19 -1.54 -0.34
CA ILE A 37 -18.83 -2.18 -1.63
C ILE A 37 -17.56 -1.55 -2.19
N ILE A 38 -17.47 -0.23 -2.17
CA ILE A 38 -16.31 0.50 -2.70
C ILE A 38 -15.07 0.28 -1.82
N HIS A 39 -15.22 0.29 -0.50
CA HIS A 39 -14.13 -0.02 0.43
C HIS A 39 -13.57 -1.44 0.21
N ASN A 40 -14.42 -2.40 -0.14
CA ASN A 40 -13.99 -3.77 -0.41
C ASN A 40 -13.59 -4.01 -1.89
N SER A 41 -13.64 -2.98 -2.74
CA SER A 41 -13.25 -3.10 -4.14
C SER A 41 -11.75 -3.26 -4.31
N PHE A 42 -11.36 -3.92 -5.41
CA PHE A 42 -9.95 -4.07 -5.80
C PHE A 42 -9.25 -2.71 -5.93
N THR A 43 -9.89 -1.73 -6.57
CA THR A 43 -9.28 -0.42 -6.82
C THR A 43 -8.96 0.30 -5.51
N TYR A 44 -9.86 0.22 -4.52
CA TYR A 44 -9.64 0.83 -3.21
C TYR A 44 -8.50 0.14 -2.44
N ASN A 45 -8.56 -1.20 -2.32
CA ASN A 45 -7.54 -1.94 -1.58
C ASN A 45 -6.18 -1.94 -2.28
N GLY A 46 -6.14 -2.07 -3.60
CA GLY A 46 -4.93 -2.08 -4.40
C GLY A 46 -4.14 -0.76 -4.33
N THR A 47 -4.83 0.38 -4.34
CA THR A 47 -4.16 1.69 -4.16
C THR A 47 -3.58 1.85 -2.76
N ARG A 48 -4.30 1.41 -1.72
CA ARG A 48 -3.79 1.41 -0.34
C ARG A 48 -2.59 0.49 -0.17
N LEU A 49 -2.66 -0.74 -0.69
CA LEU A 49 -1.56 -1.70 -0.65
C LEU A 49 -0.32 -1.13 -1.34
N PHE A 50 -0.48 -0.57 -2.55
CA PHE A 50 0.63 0.07 -3.24
C PHE A 50 1.28 1.15 -2.37
N ASN A 51 0.48 2.01 -1.73
CA ASN A 51 0.97 3.10 -0.89
C ASN A 51 1.66 2.66 0.41
N CYS A 52 1.44 1.43 0.88
CA CYS A 52 2.14 0.87 2.05
C CYS A 52 3.58 0.47 1.74
N ILE A 53 3.90 0.23 0.48
CA ILE A 53 5.23 -0.22 0.05
C ILE A 53 6.23 0.96 0.22
N PRO A 54 7.51 0.68 0.52
CA PRO A 54 8.56 1.69 0.58
C PRO A 54 8.62 2.58 -0.66
N GLN A 55 8.94 3.85 -0.45
CA GLN A 55 9.06 4.83 -1.53
C GLN A 55 10.04 4.35 -2.63
N GLN A 56 11.17 3.78 -2.25
CA GLN A 56 12.19 3.27 -3.18
C GLN A 56 11.64 2.24 -4.18
N LEU A 57 10.66 1.44 -3.77
CA LEU A 57 9.98 0.47 -4.64
C LEU A 57 8.83 1.13 -5.40
N ARG A 58 8.09 2.03 -4.76
CA ARG A 58 7.01 2.78 -5.40
C ARG A 58 7.52 3.68 -6.50
N ASP A 59 8.74 4.20 -6.43
CA ASP A 59 9.30 5.12 -7.41
C ASP A 59 10.03 4.42 -8.56
N LEU A 60 10.13 3.08 -8.53
CA LEU A 60 10.67 2.31 -9.66
C LEU A 60 9.84 2.55 -10.92
N THR A 61 10.51 3.06 -11.95
CA THR A 61 9.98 3.30 -13.29
C THR A 61 10.93 2.74 -14.35
N GLY A 62 10.42 2.44 -15.54
CA GLY A 62 11.19 1.90 -16.65
C GLY A 62 11.67 0.46 -16.45
N VAL A 63 11.15 -0.24 -15.45
CA VAL A 63 11.56 -1.62 -15.13
C VAL A 63 10.59 -2.66 -15.70
N SER A 64 11.09 -3.88 -15.93
CA SER A 64 10.21 -5.00 -16.27
C SER A 64 9.30 -5.34 -15.07
N PRO A 65 8.08 -5.85 -15.31
CA PRO A 65 7.20 -6.31 -14.23
C PRO A 65 7.87 -7.36 -13.33
N GLU A 66 8.70 -8.23 -13.89
CA GLU A 66 9.46 -9.25 -13.16
C GLU A 66 10.49 -8.64 -12.19
N THR A 67 11.18 -7.59 -12.63
CA THR A 67 12.13 -6.87 -11.77
C THR A 67 11.43 -6.21 -10.60
N PHE A 68 10.26 -5.62 -10.84
CA PHE A 68 9.42 -5.07 -9.77
C PHE A 68 8.96 -6.16 -8.81
N LYS A 69 8.43 -7.28 -9.31
CA LYS A 69 8.00 -8.44 -8.50
C LYS A 69 9.11 -8.94 -7.60
N ARG A 70 10.31 -9.20 -8.15
CA ARG A 70 11.46 -9.69 -7.38
C ARG A 70 11.84 -8.75 -6.23
N LYS A 71 11.87 -7.44 -6.47
CA LYS A 71 12.18 -6.45 -5.43
C LYS A 71 11.07 -6.34 -4.38
N LEU A 72 9.82 -6.51 -4.79
CA LEU A 72 8.68 -6.57 -3.88
C LEU A 72 8.76 -7.82 -2.99
N ASP A 73 9.04 -8.99 -3.57
CA ASP A 73 9.18 -10.25 -2.83
C ASP A 73 10.28 -10.16 -1.77
N GLN A 74 11.44 -9.59 -2.11
CA GLN A 74 12.53 -9.33 -1.16
C GLN A 74 12.13 -8.43 0.00
N TRP A 75 11.23 -7.48 -0.23
CA TRP A 75 10.70 -6.63 0.84
C TRP A 75 9.67 -7.38 1.69
N LEU A 76 8.76 -8.13 1.05
CA LEU A 76 7.75 -8.93 1.75
C LEU A 76 8.38 -10.00 2.66
N GLN A 77 9.50 -10.60 2.26
CA GLN A 77 10.26 -11.55 3.09
C GLN A 77 10.73 -10.97 4.43
N LYS A 78 10.83 -9.64 4.57
CA LYS A 78 11.23 -8.98 5.82
C LYS A 78 10.07 -8.80 6.78
N LEU A 79 8.84 -8.98 6.32
CA LEU A 79 7.67 -8.83 7.16
C LEU A 79 7.45 -10.11 7.97
N PRO A 80 7.19 -10.02 9.28
CA PRO A 80 6.90 -11.19 10.09
C PRO A 80 5.58 -11.82 9.64
N ASP A 81 5.61 -13.10 9.29
CA ASP A 81 4.40 -13.88 9.03
C ASP A 81 3.86 -14.41 10.35
N CYS A 82 2.75 -13.86 10.82
CA CYS A 82 2.09 -14.25 12.07
C CYS A 82 0.66 -14.69 11.78
N PRO A 83 0.45 -15.91 11.24
CA PRO A 83 -0.89 -16.41 11.00
C PRO A 83 -1.69 -16.42 12.32
N PRO A 84 -3.01 -16.19 12.26
CA PRO A 84 -3.81 -16.14 13.46
C PRO A 84 -3.82 -17.54 14.09
N THR A 85 -3.37 -17.63 15.34
CA THR A 85 -3.38 -18.90 16.07
C THR A 85 -4.81 -19.19 16.54
N PRO A 86 -5.39 -20.37 16.24
CA PRO A 86 -6.75 -20.71 16.67
C PRO A 86 -6.91 -20.54 18.19
N GLY A 87 -7.95 -19.81 18.61
CA GLY A 87 -8.23 -19.55 20.03
C GLY A 87 -7.52 -18.35 20.64
N TYR A 88 -6.63 -17.67 19.91
CA TYR A 88 -6.00 -16.43 20.36
C TYR A 88 -6.54 -15.23 19.56
N PRO A 89 -6.77 -14.07 20.21
CA PRO A 89 -7.10 -12.85 19.49
C PRO A 89 -5.95 -12.51 18.55
N ASN A 90 -6.30 -12.22 17.29
CA ASN A 90 -5.31 -11.90 16.28
C ASN A 90 -4.57 -10.61 16.67
N SER A 91 -3.26 -10.68 16.86
CA SER A 91 -2.45 -9.52 17.28
C SER A 91 -2.43 -8.45 16.19
N ASN A 92 -2.34 -8.87 14.93
CA ASN A 92 -2.23 -7.98 13.76
C ASN A 92 -3.21 -8.55 12.73
N GLN A 93 -4.20 -7.81 12.20
CA GLN A 93 -5.28 -8.38 11.36
C GLN A 93 -4.83 -8.96 9.98
N ASN A 94 -3.57 -9.41 9.84
CA ASN A 94 -2.92 -9.92 8.63
C ASN A 94 -3.03 -8.94 7.46
N THR A 95 -3.03 -7.64 7.78
CA THR A 95 -3.01 -6.60 6.77
C THR A 95 -1.66 -5.92 6.74
N LEU A 96 -1.09 -5.77 5.54
CA LEU A 96 0.12 -4.96 5.32
C LEU A 96 -0.02 -3.54 5.88
N LEU A 97 -1.25 -3.01 5.92
CA LEU A 97 -1.60 -1.73 6.52
C LEU A 97 -1.34 -1.67 8.03
N GLN A 98 -1.59 -2.74 8.77
CA GLN A 98 -1.29 -2.80 10.20
C GLN A 98 0.16 -3.16 10.46
N ILE A 99 0.70 -4.16 9.75
CA ILE A 99 2.10 -4.57 9.93
C ILE A 99 3.03 -3.38 9.69
N THR A 100 2.80 -2.56 8.66
CA THR A 100 3.62 -1.36 8.41
C THR A 100 3.39 -0.21 9.39
N ARG A 101 2.25 -0.17 10.10
CA ARG A 101 1.97 0.81 11.16
C ARG A 101 2.57 0.38 12.51
N GLU A 102 2.52 -0.90 12.81
CA GLU A 102 3.00 -1.52 14.06
C GLU A 102 4.52 -1.73 14.03
N ALA A 103 5.10 -2.04 12.86
CA ALA A 103 6.53 -2.19 12.68
C ALA A 103 7.33 -0.87 12.73
N GLY A 104 6.75 0.22 13.26
CA GLY A 104 7.42 1.48 13.60
C GLY A 104 8.71 1.76 12.83
N GLY A 105 8.60 2.13 11.55
CA GLY A 105 9.76 2.57 10.78
C GLY A 105 10.72 1.46 10.34
N LEU A 106 10.39 0.79 9.24
CA LEU A 106 11.40 0.55 8.19
C LEU A 106 11.69 1.88 7.45
N GLU A 107 11.91 2.95 8.21
CA GLU A 107 12.60 4.14 7.73
C GLU A 107 14.08 3.77 7.71
N TYR A 108 14.61 3.58 6.51
CA TYR A 108 16.03 3.83 6.33
C TYR A 108 16.25 5.31 6.67
N THR A 109 17.07 5.56 7.69
CA THR A 109 17.37 6.86 8.29
C THR A 109 17.66 7.93 7.23
N GLY A 110 16.91 9.03 7.29
CA GLY A 110 17.13 10.18 6.43
C GLY A 110 16.24 11.37 6.79
N ALA A 111 16.64 12.04 7.87
CA ALA A 111 16.20 13.39 8.29
C ALA A 111 14.86 13.53 9.03
N SER A 112 15.04 13.79 10.32
CA SER A 112 14.22 14.56 11.27
C SER A 112 13.15 15.50 10.70
N GLY A 113 11.94 15.41 11.25
CA GLY A 113 10.97 16.50 11.17
C GLY A 113 9.56 16.06 11.54
N GLY A 114 9.24 16.15 12.84
CA GLY A 114 7.93 15.87 13.41
C GLY A 114 6.79 16.67 12.78
N ARG A 115 5.56 16.17 12.98
CA ARG A 115 4.33 16.87 12.63
C ARG A 115 3.74 17.57 13.87
N PRO A 116 3.09 18.73 13.69
CA PRO A 116 2.29 19.40 14.72
C PRO A 116 1.05 18.57 15.11
#